data_AF-A0A925DI39-F1
#
_entry.id   AF-A0A925DI39-F1
#
_cell.length_a   1.000
_cell.length_b   1.000
_cell.length_c   1.000
_cell.angle_alpha   90.00
_cell.angle_beta   90.00
_cell.angle_gamma   90.00
#
_symmetry.space_group_name_H-M   'P 1'
#
loop_
_entity.id
_entity.type
_entity.pdbx_description
1 polymer ?
#
loop_
_entity_poly.entity_id
_entity_poly.type
_entity_poly.pdbx_seq_one_letter_code
_entity_poly.pdbx_strand_id
1 'polypeptide(L)'
;ASPFMVGIDREWGSWFAYRALVVADTHFAPSAAQESAHPCDGCAQRACVGACPAGALDGGQLDLARCVAYRKRAGSLCKATCVARIACPVGAEHRYEDAHIEHIYSRSMQAIERYY
;
A
#
# COMPACT_ATOMS: atom_id res chain seq x y z
N ALA A 1 11.42 -1.20 2.94
CA ALA A 1 10.14 -0.53 2.60
C ALA A 1 9.41 -1.34 1.55
N SER A 2 8.08 -1.27 1.50
CA SER A 2 7.32 -2.01 0.48
C SER A 2 7.48 -1.39 -0.92
N PRO A 3 7.47 -2.18 -2.00
CA PRO A 3 7.64 -1.65 -3.37
C PRO A 3 6.55 -0.64 -3.75
N PHE A 4 5.31 -0.83 -3.28
CA PHE A 4 4.17 0.03 -3.57
C PHE A 4 3.96 1.17 -2.56
N MET A 5 4.96 1.47 -1.72
CA MET A 5 5.00 2.64 -0.83
C MET A 5 3.85 2.72 0.19
N VAL A 6 3.29 1.59 0.59
CA VAL A 6 2.31 1.46 1.69
C VAL A 6 2.91 0.59 2.78
N GLY A 7 2.73 0.97 4.05
CA GLY A 7 3.24 0.20 5.18
C GLY A 7 2.74 -1.25 5.17
N ILE A 8 3.60 -2.20 5.55
CA ILE A 8 3.25 -3.61 5.69
C ILE A 8 3.65 -4.05 7.10
N ASP A 9 2.64 -4.39 7.88
CA ASP A 9 2.79 -5.05 9.16
C ASP A 9 2.94 -6.57 8.97
N ARG A 10 3.60 -7.26 9.92
CA ARG A 10 3.84 -8.70 9.83
C ARG A 10 2.54 -9.51 9.97
N GLU A 11 1.63 -9.07 10.82
CA GLU A 11 0.34 -9.70 11.07
C GLU A 11 -0.70 -9.14 10.10
N TRP A 12 -0.91 -7.82 10.12
CA TRP A 12 -2.02 -7.18 9.41
C TRP A 12 -1.74 -6.90 7.93
N GLY A 13 -0.52 -7.19 7.46
CA GLY A 13 -0.11 -6.88 6.09
C GLY A 13 -0.24 -5.39 5.81
N SER A 14 -0.73 -5.04 4.62
CA SER A 14 -1.02 -3.64 4.28
C SER A 14 -2.43 -3.19 4.69
N TRP A 15 -3.18 -4.00 5.43
CA TRP A 15 -4.61 -3.82 5.68
C TRP A 15 -4.89 -3.06 6.98
N PHE A 16 -4.11 -2.00 7.20
CA PHE A 16 -4.28 -1.06 8.29
C PHE A 16 -3.93 0.35 7.82
N ALA A 17 -4.25 1.35 8.65
CA ALA A 17 -3.83 2.72 8.42
C ALA A 17 -3.61 3.41 9.75
N TYR A 18 -2.52 4.16 9.87
CA TYR A 18 -2.34 5.10 10.98
C TYR A 18 -3.42 6.18 10.89
N ARG A 19 -4.08 6.46 12.02
CA ARG A 19 -5.19 7.42 12.09
C ARG A 19 -4.82 8.72 12.78
N ALA A 20 -4.00 8.64 13.81
CA ALA A 20 -3.59 9.79 14.59
C ALA A 20 -2.17 9.60 15.12
N LEU A 21 -1.49 10.73 15.31
CA LEU A 21 -0.31 10.85 16.14
C LEU A 21 -0.69 11.78 17.29
N VAL A 22 -0.48 11.33 18.52
CA VAL A 22 -0.69 12.15 19.72
C VAL A 22 0.68 12.59 20.23
N VAL A 23 0.88 13.90 20.34
CA VAL A 23 2.10 14.49 20.90
C VAL A 23 1.72 15.20 22.18
N ALA A 24 2.41 14.89 23.27
CA ALA A 24 2.18 15.48 24.57
C ALA A 24 3.52 15.79 25.24
N ASP A 25 3.58 16.90 25.98
CA ASP A 25 4.73 17.28 26.80
C ASP A 25 4.66 16.55 28.15
N THR A 26 5.24 15.37 28.19
CA THR A 26 5.19 14.45 29.34
C THR A 26 6.53 13.74 29.52
N HIS A 27 6.81 13.34 30.75
CA HIS A 27 7.99 12.56 31.15
C HIS A 27 7.69 11.05 31.25
N PHE A 28 6.59 10.59 30.64
CA PHE A 28 6.31 9.15 30.59
C PHE A 28 7.45 8.39 29.92
N ALA A 29 7.80 7.25 30.50
CA ALA A 29 8.76 6.35 29.90
C ALA A 29 8.22 5.85 28.54
N PRO A 30 9.02 5.88 27.47
CA PRO A 30 8.65 5.22 26.22
C PRO A 30 8.41 3.73 26.45
N SER A 31 7.47 3.15 25.71
CA SER A 31 7.38 1.70 25.60
C SER A 31 8.67 1.15 24.97
N ALA A 32 8.98 -0.12 25.25
CA ALA A 32 10.07 -0.80 24.56
C ALA A 32 9.89 -0.68 23.03
N ALA A 33 10.97 -0.40 22.32
CA ALA A 33 10.94 -0.36 20.86
C ALA A 33 10.59 -1.75 20.33
N GLN A 34 9.59 -1.82 19.47
CA GLN A 34 9.26 -3.06 18.78
C GLN A 34 10.17 -3.20 17.55
N GLU A 35 11.27 -3.92 17.69
CA GLU A 35 12.14 -4.26 16.57
C GLU A 35 11.57 -5.43 15.80
N SER A 36 11.20 -5.19 14.55
CA SER A 36 10.83 -6.27 13.62
C SER A 36 11.37 -5.96 12.23
N ALA A 37 11.97 -6.99 11.61
CA ALA A 37 12.38 -6.89 10.21
C ALA A 37 11.15 -6.66 9.32
N HIS A 38 11.32 -5.84 8.28
CA HIS A 38 10.22 -5.49 7.39
C HIS A 38 9.80 -6.75 6.60
N PRO A 39 8.50 -7.07 6.48
CA PRO A 39 8.05 -8.32 5.84
C PRO A 39 8.57 -8.53 4.41
N CYS A 40 8.82 -7.45 3.67
CA CYS A 40 9.41 -7.54 2.32
C CYS A 40 10.84 -8.08 2.28
N ASP A 41 11.63 -8.00 3.36
CA ASP A 41 13.04 -8.39 3.35
C ASP A 41 13.20 -9.91 3.16
N GLY A 42 12.25 -10.69 3.70
CA GLY A 42 12.17 -12.15 3.51
C GLY A 42 11.21 -12.60 2.41
N CYS A 43 10.57 -11.68 1.68
CA CYS A 43 9.55 -12.02 0.69
C CYS A 43 10.19 -12.40 -0.65
N ALA A 44 10.44 -13.70 -0.86
CA ALA A 44 11.00 -14.22 -2.12
C ALA A 44 10.04 -14.07 -3.31
N GLN A 45 8.72 -14.20 -3.09
CA GLN A 45 7.73 -14.20 -4.16
C GLN A 45 7.62 -12.85 -4.87
N ARG A 46 7.72 -11.74 -4.12
CA ARG A 46 7.51 -10.36 -4.61
C ARG A 46 6.34 -10.24 -5.59
N ALA A 47 5.26 -10.99 -5.36
CA ALA A 47 4.14 -11.12 -6.29
C ALA A 47 3.51 -9.77 -6.66
N CYS A 48 3.56 -8.80 -5.75
CA CYS A 48 3.12 -7.43 -5.99
C CYS A 48 3.84 -6.74 -7.16
N VAL A 49 5.14 -7.00 -7.36
CA VAL A 49 5.94 -6.40 -8.44
C VAL A 49 5.44 -6.90 -9.79
N GLY A 50 5.42 -8.22 -9.98
CA GLY A 50 4.97 -8.83 -11.25
C GLY A 50 3.49 -8.63 -11.54
N ALA A 51 2.66 -8.46 -10.51
CA ALA A 51 1.23 -8.19 -10.68
C ALA A 51 0.92 -6.72 -11.02
N CYS A 52 1.90 -5.81 -11.00
CA CYS A 52 1.66 -4.39 -11.31
C CYS A 52 1.48 -4.20 -12.82
N PRO A 53 0.25 -3.96 -13.34
CA PRO A 53 0.03 -3.84 -14.79
C PRO A 53 0.64 -2.57 -15.39
N ALA A 54 1.08 -1.62 -14.56
CA ALA A 54 1.71 -0.39 -14.98
C ALA A 54 3.23 -0.53 -15.18
N GLY A 55 3.85 -1.65 -14.77
CA GLY A 55 5.32 -1.75 -14.66
C GLY A 55 5.90 -0.66 -13.74
N ALA A 56 5.11 -0.21 -12.77
CA ALA A 56 5.46 0.91 -11.89
C ALA A 56 6.34 0.46 -10.71
N LEU A 57 6.53 -0.85 -10.51
CA LEU A 57 7.30 -1.41 -9.40
C LEU A 57 8.61 -2.09 -9.86
N ASP A 58 8.88 -2.12 -11.16
CA ASP A 58 9.99 -2.87 -11.76
C ASP A 58 11.36 -2.42 -11.24
N GLY A 59 11.50 -1.13 -10.89
CA GLY A 59 12.70 -0.57 -10.30
C GLY A 59 12.88 -0.84 -8.80
N GLY A 60 12.03 -1.69 -8.20
CA GLY A 60 12.04 -1.99 -6.75
C GLY A 60 11.40 -0.91 -5.87
N GLN A 61 10.99 0.20 -6.47
CA GLN A 61 10.30 1.33 -5.84
C GLN A 61 9.21 1.84 -6.78
N LEU A 62 8.21 2.52 -6.21
CA LEU A 62 7.07 3.03 -6.98
C LEU A 62 7.47 4.18 -7.91
N ASP A 63 7.41 3.93 -9.22
CA ASP A 63 7.33 4.98 -10.23
C ASP A 63 5.90 5.56 -10.22
N LEU A 64 5.75 6.67 -9.48
CA LEU A 64 4.46 7.32 -9.30
C LEU A 64 3.88 7.83 -10.64
N ALA A 65 4.72 8.32 -11.55
CA ALA A 65 4.29 8.84 -12.83
C ALA A 65 3.69 7.73 -13.70
N ARG A 66 4.35 6.57 -13.80
CA ARG A 66 3.81 5.39 -14.50
C ARG A 66 2.53 4.88 -13.85
N CYS A 67 2.50 4.80 -12.53
CA CYS A 67 1.33 4.35 -11.78
C CYS A 67 0.11 5.25 -12.07
N VAL A 68 0.26 6.56 -11.94
CA VAL A 68 -0.80 7.53 -12.21
C VAL A 68 -1.22 7.50 -13.67
N ALA A 69 -0.27 7.49 -14.61
CA ALA A 69 -0.57 7.40 -16.03
C ALA A 69 -1.41 6.16 -16.36
N TYR A 70 -1.07 5.00 -15.79
CA TYR A 70 -1.87 3.78 -15.97
C TYR A 70 -3.25 3.88 -15.32
N ARG A 71 -3.35 4.42 -14.08
CA ARG A 71 -4.63 4.58 -13.38
C ARG A 71 -5.61 5.49 -14.14
N LYS A 72 -5.11 6.53 -14.84
CA LYS A 72 -5.93 7.45 -15.65
C LYS A 72 -6.43 6.84 -16.97
N ARG A 73 -5.82 5.75 -17.46
CA ARG A 73 -6.25 5.11 -18.73
C ARG A 73 -7.68 4.58 -18.63
N ALA A 74 -8.41 4.67 -19.75
CA ALA A 74 -9.70 3.98 -19.89
C ALA A 74 -9.51 2.47 -19.68
N GLY A 75 -10.40 1.83 -18.93
CA GLY A 75 -10.32 0.39 -18.64
C GLY A 75 -9.19 -0.03 -17.68
N SER A 76 -8.51 0.91 -17.03
CA SER A 76 -7.46 0.57 -16.06
C SER A 76 -7.99 -0.31 -14.92
N LEU A 77 -7.29 -1.42 -14.68
CA LEU A 77 -7.61 -2.35 -13.58
C LEU A 77 -7.33 -1.76 -12.19
N CYS A 78 -6.64 -0.62 -12.12
CA CYS A 78 -6.23 0.03 -10.87
C CYS A 78 -7.07 1.28 -10.53
N LYS A 79 -8.28 1.41 -11.10
CA LYS A 79 -9.19 2.53 -10.75
C LYS A 79 -9.82 2.35 -9.38
N ALA A 80 -10.50 1.22 -9.18
CA ALA A 80 -11.18 0.88 -7.93
C ALA A 80 -10.34 0.00 -6.99
N THR A 81 -9.07 -0.27 -7.32
CA THR A 81 -8.17 -1.11 -6.53
C THR A 81 -6.69 -0.84 -6.87
N CYS A 82 -5.77 -1.52 -6.19
CA CYS A 82 -4.39 -1.67 -6.65
C CYS A 82 -4.06 -3.16 -6.77
N VAL A 83 -3.90 -3.63 -8.01
CA VAL A 83 -3.60 -5.05 -8.29
C VAL A 83 -2.32 -5.51 -7.59
N ALA A 84 -1.29 -4.66 -7.51
CA ALA A 84 -0.06 -4.97 -6.80
C ALA A 84 -0.27 -5.17 -5.29
N ARG A 85 -1.09 -4.32 -4.65
CA ARG A 85 -1.41 -4.45 -3.20
C ARG A 85 -2.19 -5.73 -2.94
N ILE A 86 -3.15 -6.04 -3.82
CA ILE A 86 -3.97 -7.27 -3.77
C ILE A 86 -3.11 -8.52 -3.93
N ALA A 87 -2.06 -8.48 -4.75
CA ALA A 87 -1.17 -9.62 -4.92
C ALA A 87 -0.18 -9.83 -3.76
N CYS A 88 -0.09 -8.91 -2.80
CA CYS A 88 0.78 -9.09 -1.65
C CYS A 88 0.26 -10.25 -0.75
N PRO A 89 1.07 -11.27 -0.46
CA PRO A 89 0.63 -12.42 0.34
C PRO A 89 0.60 -12.13 1.84
N VAL A 90 1.28 -11.08 2.31
CA VAL A 90 1.39 -10.77 3.74
C VAL A 90 0.06 -10.22 4.26
N GLY A 91 -0.50 -10.89 5.27
CA GLY A 91 -1.77 -10.51 5.90
C GLY A 91 -2.97 -10.58 4.95
N ALA A 92 -2.94 -11.44 3.93
CA ALA A 92 -4.01 -11.55 2.93
C ALA A 92 -5.39 -11.89 3.55
N GLU A 93 -5.39 -12.59 4.68
CA GLU A 93 -6.55 -12.91 5.51
C GLU A 93 -7.21 -11.68 6.14
N HIS A 94 -6.47 -10.57 6.31
CA HIS A 94 -6.96 -9.31 6.87
C HIS A 94 -7.45 -8.33 5.82
N ARG A 95 -7.52 -8.76 4.55
CA ARG A 95 -7.93 -7.90 3.45
C ARG A 95 -9.31 -7.29 3.73
N TYR A 96 -9.41 -6.00 3.44
CA TYR A 96 -10.69 -5.31 3.48
C TYR A 96 -11.67 -5.90 2.47
N GLU A 97 -12.95 -5.88 2.80
CA GLU A 97 -14.00 -6.24 1.86
C GLU A 97 -13.90 -5.38 0.58
N ASP A 98 -14.30 -5.97 -0.55
CA ASP A 98 -14.18 -5.34 -1.87
C ASP A 98 -14.86 -3.98 -1.92
N ALA A 99 -16.01 -3.81 -1.26
CA ALA A 99 -16.72 -2.54 -1.17
C ALA A 99 -15.90 -1.45 -0.46
N HIS A 100 -15.15 -1.81 0.59
CA HIS A 100 -14.27 -0.87 1.30
C HIS A 100 -13.06 -0.52 0.42
N ILE A 101 -12.48 -1.49 -0.29
CA ILE A 101 -11.39 -1.24 -1.25
C ILE A 101 -11.86 -0.29 -2.36
N GLU A 102 -12.99 -0.57 -2.99
CA GLU A 102 -13.57 0.28 -4.02
C GLU A 102 -13.78 1.71 -3.51
N HIS A 103 -14.34 1.87 -2.30
CA HIS A 103 -14.55 3.17 -1.70
C HIS A 103 -13.24 3.97 -1.56
N ILE A 104 -12.21 3.40 -0.93
CA ILE A 104 -10.95 4.13 -0.68
C ILE A 104 -10.21 4.44 -1.98
N TYR A 105 -10.22 3.53 -2.96
CA TYR A 105 -9.55 3.74 -4.23
C TYR A 105 -10.30 4.73 -5.12
N SER A 106 -11.63 4.77 -5.05
CA SER A 106 -12.43 5.81 -5.71
C SER A 106 -12.09 7.20 -5.19
N ARG A 107 -11.91 7.37 -3.87
CA ARG A 107 -11.45 8.63 -3.27
C ARG A 107 -10.02 8.98 -3.69
N SER A 108 -9.13 7.98 -3.76
CA SER A 108 -7.78 8.15 -4.30
C SER A 108 -7.79 8.56 -5.78
N MET A 109 -8.66 7.99 -6.61
CA MET A 109 -8.80 8.37 -8.01
C MET A 109 -9.26 9.80 -8.19
N GLN A 110 -10.25 10.24 -7.40
CA GLN A 110 -10.69 11.65 -7.42
C GLN A 110 -9.53 12.61 -7.10
N ALA A 111 -8.65 12.25 -6.17
CA ALA A 111 -7.46 13.03 -5.88
C ALA A 111 -6.45 12.99 -7.05
N ILE A 112 -6.24 11.83 -7.66
CA ILE A 112 -5.37 11.70 -8.85
C ILE A 112 -5.86 12.60 -9.98
N GLU A 113 -7.15 12.55 -10.31
CA GLU A 113 -7.73 13.36 -11.38
C GLU A 113 -7.64 14.87 -11.13
N ARG A 114 -7.62 15.27 -9.86
CA ARG A 114 -7.53 16.68 -9.47
C ARG A 114 -6.11 17.22 -9.45
N TYR A 115 -5.13 16.41 -9.06
CA TYR A 115 -3.79 16.89 -8.72
C TYR A 115 -2.67 16.37 -9.63
N TYR A 116 -2.95 15.40 -10.52
CA TYR A 116 -2.00 14.82 -11.48
C TYR A 116 -2.63 14.70 -12.87
#